data_AF-D8VK40-F1
#
_entry.id   AF-D8VK40-F1
#
_cell.length_a   1.000
_cell.length_b   1.000
_cell.length_c   1.000
_cell.angle_alpha   90.00
_cell.angle_beta   90.00
_cell.angle_gamma   90.00
#
_symmetry.space_group_name_H-M   'P 1'
#
loop_
_entity.id
_entity.type
_entity.pdbx_description
1 polymer ?
#
loop_
_entity_poly.entity_id
_entity_poly.type
_entity_poly.pdbx_seq_one_letter_code
_entity_poly.pdbx_strand_id
1 'polypeptide(L)' 'TSLQRLDLSYNQITNIYKEIFKGLVNLERLILTQNHISVLGAGTFDYLVGLKQIDLTENPLICDCNLLWVGDWSRNTSVN' A
#
# COMPACT_ATOMS: atom_id res chain seq x y z
N THR A 1 -17.02 -1.13 -3.89
CA THR A 1 -17.26 0.30 -3.59
C THR A 1 -16.88 1.14 -4.80
N SER A 2 -17.34 2.38 -4.96
CA SER A 2 -16.96 3.28 -6.07
C SER A 2 -15.75 4.18 -5.77
N LEU A 3 -15.07 3.97 -4.65
CA LEU A 3 -13.96 4.80 -4.21
C LEU A 3 -12.75 4.62 -5.14
N GLN A 4 -12.28 5.73 -5.73
CA GLN A 4 -11.14 5.73 -6.66
C GLN A 4 -9.87 6.34 -6.06
N ARG A 5 -9.99 7.18 -5.04
CA ARG A 5 -8.85 7.80 -4.34
C ARG A 5 -9.03 7.67 -2.84
N LEU A 6 -8.00 7.18 -2.18
CA LEU A 6 -7.90 7.10 -0.72
C LEU A 6 -6.61 7.80 -0.30
N ASP A 7 -6.76 8.88 0.43
CA ASP A 7 -5.66 9.67 0.97
C ASP A 7 -5.65 9.53 2.49
N LEU A 8 -4.60 8.89 3.00
CA LEU A 8 -4.34 8.64 4.41
C LEU A 8 -2.99 9.23 4.81
N SER A 9 -2.48 10.18 4.04
CA SER A 9 -1.22 10.86 4.33
C SER A 9 -1.28 11.64 5.66
N TYR A 10 -0.11 11.86 6.27
CA TYR A 10 0.03 12.63 7.53
C TYR A 10 -0.76 12.04 8.72
N ASN A 11 -0.74 10.72 8.85
CA ASN A 11 -1.39 10.00 9.94
C ASN A 11 -0.36 9.23 10.79
N GLN A 12 -0.85 8.47 11.77
CA GLN A 12 -0.04 7.67 12.68
C GLN A 12 -0.18 6.17 12.41
N ILE A 13 -0.40 5.79 11.15
CA ILE A 13 -0.59 4.37 10.78
C ILE A 13 0.74 3.65 10.96
N THR A 14 0.75 2.58 11.77
CA THR A 14 1.94 1.76 12.04
C THR A 14 1.92 0.41 11.32
N ASN A 15 0.73 -0.16 11.15
CA ASN A 15 0.56 -1.53 10.66
C ASN A 15 -0.54 -1.58 9.60
N ILE A 16 -0.22 -2.22 8.47
CA ILE A 16 -1.16 -2.48 7.39
C ILE A 16 -1.24 -4.00 7.20
N TYR A 17 -2.41 -4.56 7.50
CA TYR A 17 -2.67 -6.00 7.35
C TYR A 17 -3.37 -6.30 6.03
N LYS A 18 -3.19 -7.52 5.54
CA LYS A 18 -3.57 -7.96 4.19
C LYS A 18 -4.99 -7.54 3.75
N GLU A 19 -5.97 -7.70 4.62
CA GLU A 19 -7.39 -7.51 4.27
C GLU A 19 -7.88 -6.06 4.42
N ILE A 20 -7.03 -5.11 4.81
CA ILE A 20 -7.50 -3.75 5.16
C ILE A 20 -8.11 -2.98 3.98
N PHE A 21 -7.69 -3.31 2.75
CA PHE A 21 -8.21 -2.71 1.53
C PHE A 21 -9.17 -3.63 0.76
N LYS A 22 -9.64 -4.70 1.40
CA LYS A 22 -10.57 -5.65 0.78
C LYS A 22 -11.83 -4.93 0.28
N GLY A 23 -12.22 -5.22 -0.96
CA GLY A 23 -13.41 -4.65 -1.59
C GLY A 23 -13.23 -3.26 -2.19
N LEU A 24 -12.06 -2.64 -2.06
CA LEU A 24 -11.67 -1.40 -2.75
C LEU A 24 -11.16 -1.68 -4.18
N VAL A 25 -11.87 -2.53 -4.91
CA VAL A 25 -11.46 -3.02 -6.25
C VAL A 25 -11.35 -1.91 -7.30
N ASN A 26 -12.05 -0.79 -7.09
CA ASN A 26 -12.04 0.37 -7.98
C ASN A 26 -11.04 1.47 -7.56
N LEU A 27 -10.24 1.23 -6.52
CA LEU A 27 -9.28 2.21 -6.03
C LEU A 27 -8.13 2.35 -7.02
N GLU A 28 -7.90 3.57 -7.49
CA GLU A 28 -6.85 3.89 -8.45
C GLU A 28 -5.64 4.56 -7.79
N ARG A 29 -5.86 5.30 -6.70
CA ARG A 29 -4.80 6.02 -5.97
C ARG A 29 -4.89 5.78 -4.47
N LEU A 30 -3.79 5.29 -3.90
CA LEU A 30 -3.62 5.10 -2.47
C LEU A 30 -2.41 5.92 -1.99
N ILE A 31 -2.65 6.89 -1.11
CA ILE A 31 -1.60 7.76 -0.58
C ILE A 31 -1.46 7.49 0.92
N LEU A 32 -0.29 7.04 1.33
CA LEU A 32 0.07 6.65 2.70
C LEU A 32 1.32 7.40 3.20
N THR A 33 1.74 8.43 2.48
CA THR A 33 2.91 9.26 2.77
C THR A 33 2.88 9.86 4.17
N GLN A 34 4.03 9.98 4.83
CA GLN A 34 4.12 10.52 6.19
C GLN A 34 3.25 9.77 7.18
N ASN A 35 3.54 8.47 7.34
CA ASN A 35 3.00 7.61 8.38
C ASN A 35 4.15 6.91 9.12
N HIS A 36 3.83 5.94 9.98
CA HIS A 36 4.79 5.19 10.79
C HIS A 36 4.87 3.71 10.36
N ILE A 37 4.58 3.44 9.08
CA ILE A 37 4.53 2.08 8.54
C ILE A 37 5.94 1.53 8.44
N SER A 38 6.22 0.49 9.21
CA SER A 38 7.51 -0.22 9.16
C SER A 38 7.41 -1.53 8.39
N VAL A 39 6.25 -2.18 8.42
CA VAL A 39 5.96 -3.46 7.76
C VAL A 39 4.56 -3.45 7.16
N LEU A 40 4.41 -4.08 6.00
CA LEU A 40 3.13 -4.36 5.36
C LEU A 40 2.94 -5.87 5.22
N GLY A 41 1.73 -6.35 5.51
CA GLY A 41 1.39 -7.76 5.33
C GLY A 41 1.46 -8.18 3.85
N ALA A 42 2.07 -9.33 3.57
CA ALA A 42 2.16 -9.86 2.21
C ALA A 42 0.79 -9.96 1.54
N GLY A 43 0.70 -9.47 0.31
CA GLY A 43 -0.54 -9.47 -0.48
C GLY A 43 -1.55 -8.38 -0.08
N THR A 44 -1.15 -7.37 0.69
CA THR A 44 -2.01 -6.22 1.02
C THR A 44 -2.58 -5.52 -0.23
N PHE A 45 -1.86 -5.56 -1.35
CA PHE A 45 -2.29 -4.93 -2.60
C PHE A 45 -3.06 -5.87 -3.55
N ASP A 46 -3.24 -7.15 -3.19
CA ASP A 46 -3.90 -8.16 -4.04
C ASP A 46 -5.35 -7.78 -4.38
N TYR A 47 -6.02 -7.07 -3.48
CA TYR A 47 -7.41 -6.63 -3.65
C TYR A 47 -7.55 -5.35 -4.47
N LEU A 48 -6.45 -4.62 -4.69
CA LEU A 48 -6.42 -3.32 -5.35
C LEU A 48 -6.17 -3.49 -6.86
N VAL A 49 -7.01 -4.28 -7.52
CA VAL A 49 -6.85 -4.64 -8.94
C VAL A 49 -6.86 -3.45 -9.90
N GLY A 50 -7.50 -2.34 -9.51
CA GLY A 50 -7.56 -1.09 -10.28
C GLY A 50 -6.47 -0.08 -9.94
N LEU A 51 -5.52 -0.42 -9.05
CA LEU A 51 -4.52 0.52 -8.56
C LEU A 51 -3.61 0.99 -9.70
N LYS A 52 -3.33 2.28 -9.71
CA LYS A 52 -2.45 2.93 -10.69
C LYS A 52 -1.34 3.72 -10.02
N GLN A 53 -1.60 4.23 -8.81
CA GLN A 53 -0.62 4.97 -8.04
C GLN A 53 -0.64 4.55 -6.56
N ILE A 54 0.53 4.35 -6.00
CA ILE A 54 0.74 4.21 -4.57
C ILE A 54 1.84 5.14 -4.09
N ASP A 55 1.63 5.79 -2.96
CA ASP A 55 2.69 6.55 -2.30
C ASP A 55 2.89 6.04 -0.87
N LEU A 56 4.05 5.42 -0.64
CA LEU A 56 4.51 4.92 0.66
C LEU A 56 5.72 5.72 1.16
N THR A 57 6.07 6.83 0.52
CA THR A 57 7.24 7.63 0.89
C THR A 57 7.11 8.19 2.30
N GLU A 58 8.22 8.61 2.90
CA GLU A 58 8.23 9.14 4.28
C GLU A 58 7.60 8.18 5.31
N ASN A 59 7.85 6.88 5.15
CA ASN A 59 7.54 5.84 6.14
C ASN A 59 8.84 5.09 6.52
N PRO A 60 8.99 4.63 7.77
CA PRO A 60 10.16 3.91 8.25
C PRO A 60 10.16 2.43 7.80
N LEU A 61 9.98 2.16 6.51
CA LEU A 61 9.91 0.81 5.94
C LEU A 61 11.22 0.06 6.20
N ILE A 62 11.10 -1.15 6.75
CA ILE A 62 12.24 -2.01 7.04
C ILE A 62 12.57 -2.85 5.80
N CYS A 63 13.81 -2.75 5.31
CA CYS A 63 14.31 -3.55 4.20
C CYS A 63 14.83 -4.91 4.70
N ASP A 64 13.93 -5.81 5.07
CA ASP A 64 14.24 -7.19 5.46
C ASP A 64 13.48 -8.21 4.58
N CYS A 65 13.61 -9.49 4.92
CA CYS A 65 12.91 -10.56 4.20
C CYS A 65 11.38 -10.50 4.35
N ASN A 66 10.86 -9.86 5.41
CA ASN A 66 9.41 -9.71 5.60
C ASN A 66 8.81 -8.72 4.61
N LEU A 67 9.60 -7.74 4.16
CA LEU A 67 9.18 -6.73 3.19
C LEU A 67 9.64 -7.00 1.74
N LEU A 68 10.34 -8.11 1.50
CA LEU A 68 10.85 -8.49 0.17
C LEU A 68 9.75 -8.47 -0.90
N TRP A 69 8.55 -8.92 -0.55
CA TRP A 69 7.39 -8.97 -1.44
C TRP A 69 7.01 -7.58 -1.98
N VAL A 70 7.23 -6.49 -1.22
CA VAL A 70 6.96 -5.12 -1.69
C VAL A 70 7.92 -4.76 -2.81
N GLY A 71 9.19 -5.14 -2.67
CA GLY A 71 10.19 -4.96 -3.72
C GLY A 71 9.88 -5.79 -4.97
N ASP A 72 9.48 -7.06 -4.80
CA ASP A 72 9.06 -7.91 -5.91
C ASP A 72 7.79 -7.39 -6.59
N TRP A 73 6.81 -6.96 -5.80
CA TRP A 73 5.57 -6.36 -6.29
C TRP A 73 5.86 -5.10 -7.09
N SER A 74 6.69 -4.18 -6.57
CA SER A 74 7.06 -2.93 -7.22
C SER A 74 7.80 -3.16 -8.55
N ARG A 75 8.61 -4.22 -8.68
CA ARG A 75 9.28 -4.58 -9.93
C ARG A 75 8.36 -5.20 -10.98
N ASN A 76 7.29 -5.88 -10.55
CA ASN A 76 6.43 -6.68 -11.41
C ASN A 76 5.07 -6.03 -11.71
N THR A 77 4.83 -4.81 -11.23
CA THR A 77 3.59 -4.06 -11.43
C THR A 77 3.80 -2.85 -12.32
N SER A 78 2.73 -2.36 -12.94
CA SER A 78 2.70 -1.07 -13.63
C SER A 78 2.19 0.09 -12.74
N VAL A 79 2.01 -0.17 -11.44
CA VAL A 79 1.61 0.83 -10.45
C VAL A 79 2.79 1.75 -10.17
N ASN A 80 2.56 3.06 -10.26
CA ASN A 80 3.56 4.10 -9.98
C ASN A 80 3.62 4.47 -8.51
#